data_AF-A0AB35XFG6-F1
#
_entry.id   AF-A0AB35XFG6-F1
#
_cell.length_a   1.000
_cell.length_b   1.000
_cell.length_c   1.000
_cell.angle_alpha   90.00
_cell.angle_beta   90.00
_cell.angle_gamma   90.00
#
_symmetry.space_group_name_H-M   'P 1'
#
loop_
_entity.id
_entity.type
_entity.pdbx_description
1 polymer ?
#
loop_
_entity_poly.entity_id
_entity_poly.type
_entity_poly.pdbx_seq_one_letter_code
_entity_poly.pdbx_strand_id
1 'polypeptide(L)'
;MKSAKVRLLESCFKGYTGMLCGIQFEDGISVSELPFVDQQRICSSMRAETIEGANVSPSGIYSERHGLSADSVKETAAPVNERMERVTTQAHVSTHPKFSREELEAVADSEGIAGLRQIGNELGVKGKGIVEMIEGIVKAQGGE
;
A
#
# COMPACT_ATOMS: atom_id res chain seq x y z
N MET A 1 -24.67 -1.90 -31.23
CA MET A 1 -23.55 -2.63 -31.86
C MET A 1 -24.07 -3.97 -32.38
N LYS A 2 -23.46 -4.51 -33.43
CA LYS A 2 -23.96 -5.71 -34.14
C LYS A 2 -23.66 -6.98 -33.37
N SER A 3 -24.45 -8.02 -33.60
CA SER A 3 -24.08 -9.38 -33.22
C SER A 3 -22.84 -9.81 -33.98
N ALA A 4 -21.97 -10.58 -33.33
CA ALA A 4 -20.72 -11.05 -33.91
C ALA A 4 -20.24 -12.30 -33.18
N LYS A 5 -19.44 -13.12 -33.85
CA LYS A 5 -18.67 -14.18 -33.20
C LYS A 5 -17.49 -13.61 -32.42
N VAL A 6 -17.09 -14.31 -31.36
CA VAL A 6 -15.96 -13.93 -30.50
C VAL A 6 -14.88 -14.99 -30.58
N ARG A 7 -13.62 -14.54 -30.62
CA ARG A 7 -12.41 -15.36 -30.56
C ARG A 7 -11.71 -15.14 -29.23
N LEU A 8 -11.32 -16.23 -28.59
CA LEU A 8 -10.51 -16.24 -27.37
C LEU A 8 -9.03 -16.10 -27.76
N LEU A 9 -8.33 -15.16 -27.14
CA LEU A 9 -6.91 -14.90 -27.40
C LEU A 9 -6.00 -15.38 -26.27
N GLU A 10 -6.57 -15.62 -25.10
CA GLU A 10 -5.87 -16.13 -23.93
C GLU A 10 -5.14 -17.45 -24.26
N SER A 11 -3.88 -17.58 -23.87
CA SER A 11 -3.03 -18.71 -24.26
C SER A 11 -3.62 -20.06 -23.85
N CYS A 12 -4.23 -20.12 -22.67
CA CYS A 12 -4.90 -21.30 -22.14
C CYS A 12 -6.16 -21.72 -22.92
N PHE A 13 -6.74 -20.82 -23.73
CA PHE A 13 -8.03 -21.01 -24.40
C PHE A 13 -7.97 -20.98 -25.94
N LYS A 14 -6.78 -20.82 -26.54
CA LYS A 14 -6.61 -20.70 -28.00
C LYS A 14 -7.21 -21.83 -28.84
N GLY A 15 -7.29 -23.04 -28.32
CA GLY A 15 -7.91 -24.20 -28.99
C GLY A 15 -9.07 -24.78 -28.18
N TYR A 16 -9.71 -23.95 -27.35
CA TYR A 16 -10.76 -24.43 -26.45
C TYR A 16 -12.02 -24.81 -27.23
N THR A 17 -12.47 -26.05 -27.04
CA THR A 17 -13.74 -26.55 -27.57
C THR A 17 -14.59 -27.03 -26.41
N GLY A 18 -15.74 -26.39 -26.21
CA GLY A 18 -16.58 -26.65 -25.04
C GLY A 18 -17.48 -25.49 -24.67
N MET A 19 -18.15 -25.62 -23.53
CA MET A 19 -19.06 -24.63 -22.98
C MET A 19 -18.32 -23.69 -22.03
N LEU A 20 -18.27 -22.40 -22.37
CA LEU A 20 -17.68 -21.37 -21.51
C LEU A 20 -18.66 -20.21 -21.36
N CYS A 21 -18.94 -19.81 -20.12
CA CYS A 21 -19.88 -18.71 -19.81
C CYS A 21 -21.26 -18.86 -20.48
N GLY A 22 -21.73 -20.11 -20.66
CA GLY A 22 -23.00 -20.43 -21.32
C GLY A 22 -22.96 -20.36 -22.85
N ILE A 23 -21.78 -20.22 -23.46
CA ILE A 23 -21.58 -20.05 -24.89
C ILE A 23 -20.65 -21.14 -25.43
N GLN A 24 -21.08 -21.79 -26.51
CA GLN A 24 -20.35 -22.91 -27.08
C GLN A 24 -19.22 -22.37 -27.95
N PHE A 25 -18.02 -22.89 -27.72
CA PHE A 25 -16.83 -22.60 -28.50
C PHE A 25 -16.33 -23.85 -29.22
N GLU A 26 -15.72 -23.62 -30.37
CA GLU A 26 -14.99 -24.60 -31.17
C GLU A 26 -13.69 -23.93 -31.63
N ASP A 27 -12.56 -24.54 -31.28
CA ASP A 27 -11.21 -24.02 -31.57
C ASP A 27 -11.03 -22.55 -31.12
N GLY A 28 -11.53 -22.23 -29.92
CA GLY A 28 -11.45 -20.89 -29.34
C GLY A 28 -12.38 -19.85 -29.98
N ILE A 29 -13.27 -20.23 -30.91
CA ILE A 29 -14.22 -19.33 -31.58
C ILE A 29 -15.65 -19.71 -31.20
N SER A 30 -16.51 -18.72 -30.95
CA SER A 30 -17.92 -18.99 -30.64
C SER A 30 -18.64 -19.61 -31.85
N VAL A 31 -19.41 -20.67 -31.60
CA VAL A 31 -20.13 -21.40 -32.66
C VAL A 31 -21.22 -20.53 -33.28
N SER A 32 -21.99 -19.81 -32.45
CA SER A 32 -23.00 -18.84 -32.88
C SER A 32 -22.50 -17.41 -32.78
N GLU A 33 -23.15 -16.51 -33.52
CA GLU A 33 -23.05 -15.09 -33.24
C GLU A 33 -23.67 -14.76 -31.89
N LEU A 34 -23.03 -13.85 -31.17
CA LEU A 34 -23.41 -13.48 -29.83
C LEU A 34 -24.05 -12.09 -29.85
N PRO A 35 -25.09 -11.84 -29.05
CA PRO A 35 -25.57 -10.49 -28.84
C PRO A 35 -24.49 -9.65 -28.18
N PHE A 36 -24.54 -8.34 -28.41
CA PHE A 36 -23.50 -7.42 -27.95
C PHE A 36 -23.19 -7.52 -26.44
N VAL A 37 -24.22 -7.76 -25.61
CA VAL A 37 -24.07 -7.91 -24.16
C VAL A 37 -23.16 -9.10 -23.80
N ASP A 38 -23.32 -10.22 -24.50
CA ASP A 38 -22.51 -11.42 -24.28
C ASP A 38 -21.08 -11.23 -24.78
N GLN A 39 -20.90 -10.56 -25.92
CA GLN A 39 -19.58 -10.19 -26.42
C GLN A 39 -18.85 -9.31 -25.39
N GLN A 40 -19.53 -8.28 -24.86
CA GLN A 40 -18.98 -7.38 -23.85
C GLN A 40 -18.58 -8.14 -22.58
N ARG A 41 -19.43 -9.06 -22.12
CA ARG A 41 -19.16 -9.86 -20.92
C ARG A 41 -17.87 -10.67 -21.08
N ILE A 42 -17.73 -11.40 -22.20
CA ILE A 42 -16.53 -12.21 -22.46
C ILE A 42 -15.28 -11.34 -22.58
N CYS A 43 -15.32 -10.28 -23.39
CA CYS A 43 -14.17 -9.39 -23.61
C CYS A 43 -13.75 -8.63 -22.33
N SER A 44 -14.66 -8.49 -21.37
CA SER A 44 -14.36 -7.88 -20.07
C SER A 44 -13.72 -8.87 -19.08
N SER A 45 -14.03 -10.16 -19.20
CA SER A 45 -13.55 -11.18 -18.28
C SER A 45 -12.20 -11.79 -18.67
N MET A 46 -11.86 -11.80 -19.95
CA MET A 46 -10.61 -12.39 -20.45
C MET A 46 -10.18 -11.74 -21.76
N ARG A 47 -8.95 -12.04 -22.20
CA ARG A 47 -8.46 -11.55 -23.48
C ARG A 47 -9.21 -12.22 -24.64
N ALA A 48 -10.13 -11.48 -25.23
CA ALA A 48 -10.95 -11.90 -26.36
C ALA A 48 -11.28 -10.70 -27.26
N GLU A 49 -11.65 -10.99 -28.50
CA GLU A 49 -12.03 -10.01 -29.51
C GLU A 49 -13.16 -10.56 -30.39
N THR A 50 -13.88 -9.69 -31.07
CA THR A 50 -14.76 -10.14 -32.17
C THR A 50 -13.93 -10.75 -33.29
N ILE A 51 -14.55 -11.53 -34.17
CA ILE A 51 -13.84 -12.11 -35.33
C ILE A 51 -13.22 -11.04 -36.26
N GLU A 52 -13.74 -9.81 -36.20
CA GLU A 52 -13.26 -8.62 -36.89
C GLU A 52 -12.04 -7.96 -36.20
N GLY A 53 -11.59 -8.51 -35.05
CA GLY A 53 -10.45 -8.02 -34.29
C GLY A 53 -10.78 -6.89 -33.31
N ALA A 54 -12.06 -6.63 -33.04
CA ALA A 54 -12.46 -5.55 -32.14
C ALA A 54 -12.58 -6.03 -30.68
N ASN A 55 -11.91 -5.35 -29.75
CA ASN A 55 -12.14 -5.53 -28.32
C ASN A 55 -13.34 -4.70 -27.88
N VAL A 56 -14.48 -5.36 -27.68
CA VAL A 56 -15.74 -4.71 -27.31
C VAL A 56 -15.96 -4.56 -25.81
N SER A 57 -14.94 -4.79 -24.97
CA SER A 57 -15.03 -4.50 -23.53
C SER A 57 -15.24 -2.99 -23.29
N PRO A 58 -15.79 -2.57 -22.13
CA PRO A 58 -15.92 -1.16 -21.79
C PRO A 58 -14.59 -0.41 -21.88
N SER A 59 -13.49 -1.04 -21.45
CA SER A 59 -12.14 -0.48 -21.56
C SER A 59 -11.66 -0.37 -23.01
N GLY A 60 -11.91 -1.39 -23.84
CA GLY A 60 -11.58 -1.36 -25.27
C GLY A 60 -12.31 -0.25 -26.02
N ILE A 61 -13.63 -0.13 -25.78
CA ILE A 61 -14.46 0.93 -26.35
C ILE A 61 -14.02 2.31 -25.85
N TYR A 62 -13.66 2.46 -24.57
CA TYR A 62 -13.12 3.70 -24.04
C TYR A 62 -11.82 4.08 -24.76
N SER A 63 -10.88 3.14 -24.86
CA SER A 63 -9.61 3.36 -25.55
C SER A 63 -9.82 3.77 -27.01
N GLU A 64 -10.70 3.08 -27.74
CA GLU A 64 -11.02 3.40 -29.13
C GLU A 64 -11.62 4.81 -29.29
N ARG A 65 -12.59 5.19 -28.44
CA ARG A 65 -13.18 6.53 -28.46
C ARG A 65 -12.19 7.65 -28.21
N HIS A 66 -11.17 7.38 -27.39
CA HIS A 66 -10.15 8.35 -27.04
C HIS A 66 -8.88 8.23 -27.89
N GLY A 67 -8.87 7.36 -28.92
CA GLY A 67 -7.71 7.13 -29.77
C GLY A 67 -6.48 6.61 -29.00
N LEU A 68 -6.71 5.94 -27.87
CA LEU A 68 -5.65 5.39 -27.02
C LEU A 68 -5.18 4.06 -27.59
N SER A 69 -3.95 4.04 -28.11
CA SER A 69 -3.27 2.82 -28.54
C SER A 69 -2.13 2.49 -27.58
N ALA A 70 -1.85 1.19 -27.37
CA ALA A 70 -0.67 0.76 -26.64
C ALA A 70 0.63 1.35 -27.23
N ASP A 71 0.69 1.50 -28.55
CA ASP A 71 1.85 2.09 -29.25
C ASP A 71 2.04 3.59 -28.97
N SER A 72 0.98 4.27 -28.52
CA SER A 72 1.00 5.71 -28.20
C SER A 72 1.40 5.99 -26.75
N VAL A 73 1.55 4.96 -25.92
CA VAL A 73 1.93 5.10 -24.51
C VAL A 73 3.42 5.34 -24.41
N LYS A 74 3.82 6.54 -24.00
CA LYS A 74 5.20 6.79 -23.55
C LYS A 74 5.38 6.24 -22.15
N GLU A 75 6.32 5.32 -21.98
CA GLU A 75 6.73 4.84 -20.66
C GLU A 75 7.18 6.04 -19.82
N THR A 76 6.40 6.35 -18.80
CA THR A 76 6.78 7.41 -17.86
C THR A 76 7.73 6.76 -16.87
N ALA A 77 9.01 7.09 -16.95
CA ALA A 77 9.98 6.66 -15.96
C ALA A 77 9.46 7.09 -14.58
N ALA A 78 9.24 6.12 -13.70
CA ALA A 78 8.89 6.43 -12.33
C ALA A 78 9.98 7.36 -11.76
N PRO A 79 9.61 8.45 -11.06
CA PRO A 79 10.60 9.25 -10.37
C PRO A 79 11.40 8.32 -9.46
N VAL A 80 12.72 8.48 -9.46
CA VAL A 80 13.60 7.78 -8.52
C VAL A 80 13.21 8.26 -7.13
N ASN A 81 12.38 7.47 -6.44
CA ASN A 81 12.13 7.68 -5.03
C ASN A 81 13.46 7.42 -4.35
N GLU A 82 14.11 8.48 -3.87
CA GLU A 82 15.24 8.34 -2.95
C GLU A 82 14.80 7.38 -1.85
N ARG A 83 15.61 6.34 -1.60
CA ARG A 83 15.34 5.37 -0.56
C ARG A 83 15.04 6.15 0.70
N MET A 84 13.82 6.02 1.21
CA MET A 84 13.48 6.52 2.53
C MET A 84 14.42 5.78 3.49
N GLU A 85 15.49 6.44 3.91
CA GLU A 85 16.31 6.00 5.01
C GLU A 85 15.31 5.75 6.13
N ARG A 86 15.22 4.50 6.61
CA ARG A 86 14.55 4.28 7.88
C ARG A 86 15.29 5.20 8.84
N VAL A 87 14.59 6.18 9.39
CA VAL A 87 15.07 6.89 10.55
C VAL A 87 15.26 5.82 11.62
N THR A 88 16.46 5.24 11.69
CA THR A 88 16.94 4.58 12.90
C THR A 88 16.82 5.66 13.93
N THR A 89 15.84 5.46 14.81
CA THR A 89 15.52 6.24 16.00
C THR A 89 16.61 7.24 16.27
N GLN A 90 16.37 8.50 15.90
CA GLN A 90 17.18 9.59 16.43
C GLN A 90 17.21 9.34 17.93
N ALA A 91 18.39 9.04 18.46
CA ALA A 91 18.62 9.15 19.89
C ALA A 91 18.17 10.57 20.22
N HIS A 92 17.06 10.68 20.93
CA HIS A 92 16.55 11.93 21.43
C HIS A 92 17.67 12.49 22.30
N VAL A 93 18.48 13.39 21.73
CA VAL A 93 19.42 14.18 22.52
C VAL A 93 18.53 15.07 23.35
N SER A 94 18.26 14.63 24.58
CA SER A 94 17.55 15.41 25.57
C SER A 94 18.31 16.72 25.74
N THR A 95 17.75 17.80 25.21
CA THR A 95 18.05 19.17 25.63
C THR A 95 17.35 19.47 26.97
N HIS A 96 17.18 18.45 27.82
CA HIS A 96 16.67 18.65 29.17
C HIS A 96 17.83 19.17 30.04
N PRO A 97 17.58 20.18 30.88
CA PRO A 97 18.54 20.62 31.88
C PRO A 97 19.01 19.40 32.69
N LYS A 98 20.33 19.24 32.82
CA LYS A 98 20.88 18.26 33.77
C LYS A 98 20.47 18.75 35.16
N PHE A 99 19.70 17.93 35.87
CA PHE A 99 19.33 18.24 37.24
C PHE A 99 20.42 17.69 38.15
N SER A 100 20.93 18.50 39.06
CA SER A 100 21.79 17.99 40.11
C SER A 100 20.98 17.16 41.11
N ARG A 101 21.65 16.32 41.91
CA ARG A 101 20.97 15.50 42.92
C ARG A 101 20.20 16.37 43.90
N GLU A 102 20.80 17.49 44.30
CA GLU A 102 20.25 18.46 45.25
C GLU A 102 18.97 19.12 44.70
N GLU A 103 18.92 19.38 43.39
CA GLU A 103 17.73 19.93 42.73
C GLU A 103 16.59 18.91 42.69
N LEU A 104 16.89 17.64 42.43
CA LEU A 104 15.88 16.57 42.46
C LEU A 104 15.38 16.29 43.89
N GLU A 105 16.23 16.43 44.90
CA GLU A 105 15.83 16.34 46.32
C GLU A 105 14.91 17.52 46.70
N ALA A 106 15.20 18.75 46.24
CA ALA A 106 14.32 19.90 46.45
C ALA A 106 12.94 19.75 45.75
N VAL A 107 12.90 19.15 44.56
CA VAL A 107 11.66 18.79 43.85
C VAL A 107 10.89 17.71 44.63
N ALA A 108 11.58 16.73 45.20
CA ALA A 108 10.95 15.72 46.03
C ALA A 108 10.36 16.30 47.33
N ASP A 109 11.02 17.27 47.95
CA ASP A 109 10.52 17.92 49.17
C ASP A 109 9.31 18.82 48.91
N SER A 110 9.22 19.43 47.73
CA SER A 110 8.14 20.36 47.35
C SER A 110 6.95 19.68 46.68
N GLU A 111 7.20 18.79 45.71
CA GLU A 111 6.18 18.14 44.88
C GLU A 111 6.05 16.63 45.12
N GLY A 112 6.92 16.07 45.97
CA GLY A 112 6.92 14.64 46.26
C GLY A 112 7.36 13.78 45.08
N ILE A 113 7.01 12.50 45.16
CA ILE A 113 7.32 11.52 44.10
C ILE A 113 6.60 11.82 42.77
N ALA A 114 5.57 12.68 42.77
CA ALA A 114 4.84 13.05 41.55
C ALA A 114 5.69 13.92 40.61
N GLY A 115 6.37 14.94 41.13
CA GLY A 115 7.27 15.78 40.35
C GLY A 115 8.44 14.99 39.77
N LEU A 116 9.05 14.10 40.57
CA LEU A 116 10.10 13.20 40.10
C LEU A 116 9.64 12.26 38.99
N ARG A 117 8.38 11.78 39.04
CA ARG A 117 7.84 10.91 37.98
C ARG A 117 7.64 11.66 36.67
N GLN A 118 7.33 12.95 36.71
CA GLN A 118 7.21 13.75 35.50
C GLN A 118 8.56 13.87 34.80
N ILE A 119 9.61 14.25 35.54
CA ILE A 119 10.99 14.35 35.04
C ILE A 119 11.49 12.96 34.58
N GLY A 120 11.24 11.92 35.38
CA GLY A 120 11.66 10.56 35.07
C GLY A 120 10.96 9.98 33.83
N ASN A 121 9.66 10.23 33.62
CA ASN A 121 8.94 9.74 32.45
C ASN A 121 9.49 10.31 31.14
N GLU A 122 9.90 11.59 31.14
CA GLU A 122 10.55 12.22 29.99
C GLU A 122 11.90 11.56 29.66
N LEU A 123 12.60 11.06 30.68
CA LEU A 123 13.87 10.35 30.56
C LEU A 123 13.72 8.81 30.49
N GLY A 124 12.48 8.29 30.50
CA GLY A 124 12.20 6.85 30.48
C GLY A 124 12.50 6.08 31.78
N VAL A 125 12.70 6.78 32.90
CA VAL A 125 13.01 6.22 34.23
C VAL A 125 11.74 5.91 35.01
N LYS A 126 11.67 4.72 35.62
CA LYS A 126 10.56 4.29 36.48
C LYS A 126 11.09 3.71 37.79
N GLY A 127 10.59 4.23 38.91
CA GLY A 127 10.98 3.83 40.27
C GLY A 127 9.78 3.85 41.22
N LYS A 128 9.88 3.12 42.33
CA LYS A 128 8.82 3.02 43.34
C LYS A 128 9.06 3.97 44.51
N GLY A 129 10.32 4.28 44.81
CA GLY A 129 10.72 5.24 45.84
C GLY A 129 11.31 6.55 45.29
N ILE A 130 11.33 7.59 46.12
CA ILE A 130 11.96 8.89 45.80
C ILE A 130 13.45 8.70 45.49
N VAL A 131 14.18 7.98 46.35
CA VAL A 131 15.62 7.72 46.16
C VAL A 131 15.89 6.96 44.86
N GLU A 132 15.12 5.91 44.57
CA GLU A 132 15.22 5.14 43.32
C GLU A 132 14.96 6.00 42.08
N MET A 133 14.03 6.95 42.17
CA MET A 133 13.73 7.87 41.09
C MET A 133 14.86 8.86 40.84
N ILE A 134 15.44 9.43 41.89
CA ILE A 134 16.56 10.39 41.80
C ILE A 134 17.78 9.71 41.19
N GLU A 135 18.17 8.53 41.68
CA GLU A 135 19.30 7.77 41.15
C GLU A 135 19.08 7.36 39.69
N GLY A 136 17.87 6.94 39.34
CA GLY A 136 17.52 6.59 37.97
C GLY A 136 17.61 7.79 37.01
N ILE A 137 17.18 8.98 37.45
CA ILE A 137 17.25 10.21 36.66
C ILE A 137 18.71 10.65 36.46
N VAL A 138 19.51 10.70 37.52
CA VAL A 138 20.94 11.08 37.45
C VAL A 138 21.69 10.14 36.50
N LYS A 139 21.43 8.84 36.59
CA LYS A 139 22.01 7.82 35.71
C LYS A 139 21.57 7.98 34.26
N ALA A 140 20.29 8.27 34.01
CA ALA A 140 19.77 8.53 32.67
C ALA A 140 20.35 9.82 32.05
N GLN A 141 20.75 10.79 32.87
CA GLN A 141 21.41 12.03 32.44
C GLN A 141 22.94 11.87 32.25
N GLY A 142 23.49 10.68 32.50
CA GLY A 142 24.91 10.37 32.33
C GLY A 142 25.81 10.75 33.51
N GLY A 143 25.26 10.87 34.72
CA GLY A 143 26.05 10.84 35.96
C GLY A 143 26.34 9.40 36.38
N GLU A 144 27.56 9.11 36.84
CA GLU A 144 27.94 7.80 37.41
C GLU A 144 27.10 7.42 38.64
#